data_AF-A0A7X7YGE3-F1
#
_entry.id   AF-A0A7X7YGE3-F1
#
_cell.length_a   1.000
_cell.length_b   1.000
_cell.length_c   1.000
_cell.angle_alpha   90.00
_cell.angle_beta   90.00
_cell.angle_gamma   90.00
#
_symmetry.space_group_name_H-M   'P 1'
#
loop_
_entity.id
_entity.type
_entity.pdbx_description
1 polymer ?
#
loop_
_entity_poly.entity_id
_entity_poly.type
_entity_poly.pdbx_seq_one_letter_code
_entity_poly.pdbx_strand_id
1 'polypeptide(L)'
;MATPERNLDAYRTLGDILTALRVALRTELEKEFGPQWFAAALPAGILNRLVERKEKEKAVNAFDDSYYSLLEYADFEDLKEICLAHPTTVPFLKAFGGNRQICLTRFMELQGLHEKLAGLRTINKAELSFLQHLVRRLHQTVDLSAYPEPDRSMWAERPDGGNDRPRATSDAPAPAAEPASAPAPAPQAPVAPVAIGVRRPEAPSPVPEPTPPAPAPPHLAQTPAAPSAPGRLSVLEQALQNGEDKTILAALLTEVRQLSEHITDSQGPTTPPVWDRVSESPWYARRYAALGMRPLSDFYNLYLALRERLNDGAGNQELESFLQAHAYQQVMMAVGVFFQQNKAL
;
A
#
# COMPACT_ATOMS: atom_id res chain seq x y z
N MET A 1 1.52 -18.53 25.16
CA MET A 1 1.14 -18.04 23.81
C MET A 1 1.26 -16.51 23.82
N ALA A 2 2.35 -15.96 23.29
CA ALA A 2 2.67 -14.51 23.29
C ALA A 2 3.30 -14.06 21.97
N THR A 3 3.03 -14.80 20.89
CA THR A 3 3.63 -14.64 19.56
C THR A 3 3.04 -13.49 18.73
N PRO A 4 1.72 -13.23 18.68
CA PRO A 4 1.17 -12.19 17.81
C PRO A 4 1.47 -10.77 18.34
N GLU A 5 1.33 -10.55 19.65
CA GLU A 5 1.68 -9.26 20.28
C GLU A 5 3.14 -8.88 20.03
N ARG A 6 4.05 -9.86 20.15
CA ARG A 6 5.47 -9.64 19.91
C ARG A 6 5.78 -9.27 18.46
N ASN A 7 5.13 -9.92 17.50
CA ASN A 7 5.31 -9.58 16.08
C ASN A 7 4.80 -8.18 15.78
N LEU A 8 3.68 -7.79 16.37
CA LEU A 8 3.11 -6.45 16.23
C LEU A 8 3.99 -5.37 16.85
N ASP A 9 4.56 -5.62 18.03
CA ASP A 9 5.55 -4.73 18.66
C ASP A 9 6.83 -4.62 17.82
N ALA A 10 7.31 -5.73 17.25
CA ALA A 10 8.47 -5.73 16.37
C ALA A 10 8.20 -4.93 15.08
N TYR A 11 7.01 -5.09 14.48
CA TYR A 11 6.60 -4.34 13.29
C TYR A 11 6.56 -2.83 13.55
N ARG A 12 5.95 -2.41 14.66
CA ARG A 12 5.95 -1.00 15.10
C ARG A 12 7.38 -0.48 15.29
N THR A 13 8.20 -1.23 16.03
CA THR A 13 9.59 -0.83 16.30
C THR A 13 10.41 -0.68 15.01
N LEU A 14 10.22 -1.57 14.02
CA LEU A 14 10.87 -1.44 12.72
C LEU A 14 10.39 -0.21 11.94
N GLY A 15 9.09 0.07 11.96
CA GLY A 15 8.52 1.28 11.35
C GLY A 15 9.14 2.55 11.96
N ASP A 16 9.30 2.58 13.27
CA ASP A 16 9.93 3.69 13.99
C ASP A 16 11.41 3.85 13.60
N ILE A 17 12.16 2.73 13.54
CA ILE A 17 13.57 2.74 13.12
C ILE A 17 13.69 3.27 11.68
N LEU A 18 12.85 2.77 10.76
CA LEU A 18 12.88 3.15 9.36
C LEU A 18 12.55 4.64 9.18
N THR A 19 11.52 5.12 9.86
CA THR A 19 11.12 6.53 9.86
C THR A 19 12.25 7.41 10.38
N ALA A 20 12.82 7.06 11.52
CA ALA A 20 13.90 7.84 12.13
C ALA A 20 15.18 7.85 11.26
N LEU A 21 15.50 6.73 10.60
CA LEU A 21 16.59 6.66 9.63
C LEU A 21 16.37 7.57 8.42
N ARG A 22 15.17 7.56 7.84
CA ARG A 22 14.81 8.40 6.69
C ARG A 22 14.94 9.88 7.03
N VAL A 23 14.42 10.29 8.20
CA VAL A 23 14.53 11.67 8.69
C VAL A 23 15.99 12.05 8.89
N ALA A 24 16.77 11.23 9.59
CA ALA A 24 18.19 11.51 9.83
C ALA A 24 18.99 11.63 8.53
N LEU A 25 18.76 10.71 7.59
CA LEU A 25 19.44 10.70 6.29
C LEU A 25 19.07 11.92 5.48
N ARG A 26 17.78 12.25 5.40
CA ARG A 26 17.31 13.45 4.73
C ARG A 26 18.01 14.69 5.24
N THR A 27 18.02 14.91 6.56
CA THR A 27 18.63 16.10 7.16
C THR A 27 20.08 16.25 6.76
N GLU A 28 20.86 15.18 6.87
CA GLU A 28 22.28 15.26 6.56
C GLU A 28 22.53 15.46 5.06
N LEU A 29 21.73 14.84 4.20
CA LEU A 29 21.78 15.08 2.76
C LEU A 29 21.38 16.52 2.40
N GLU A 30 20.33 17.07 3.02
CA GLU A 30 19.92 18.47 2.84
C GLU A 30 21.00 19.45 3.32
N LYS A 31 21.70 19.12 4.41
CA LYS A 31 22.79 19.93 4.94
C LYS A 31 24.02 19.95 4.02
N GLU A 32 24.36 18.83 3.42
CA GLU A 32 25.53 18.72 2.54
C GLU A 32 25.26 19.20 1.11
N PHE A 33 24.10 18.84 0.54
CA PHE A 33 23.78 19.06 -0.87
C PHE A 33 22.70 20.14 -1.11
N GLY A 34 22.13 20.70 -0.04
CA GLY A 34 21.10 21.74 -0.12
C GLY A 34 19.69 21.19 -0.44
N PRO A 35 18.74 22.06 -0.80
CA PRO A 35 17.33 21.67 -1.02
C PRO A 35 17.14 20.71 -2.20
N GLN A 36 18.09 20.67 -3.14
CA GLN A 36 18.07 19.75 -4.29
C GLN A 36 18.89 18.47 -4.05
N TRP A 37 19.09 18.09 -2.78
CA TRP A 37 19.87 16.91 -2.39
C TRP A 37 19.45 15.63 -3.12
N PHE A 38 18.16 15.45 -3.43
CA PHE A 38 17.67 14.25 -4.11
C PHE A 38 18.27 14.06 -5.50
N ALA A 39 18.57 15.14 -6.23
CA ALA A 39 19.18 15.06 -7.55
C ALA A 39 20.70 14.89 -7.48
N ALA A 40 21.34 15.47 -6.46
CA ALA A 40 22.81 15.46 -6.31
C ALA A 40 23.33 14.25 -5.52
N ALA A 41 22.56 13.77 -4.55
CA ALA A 41 22.98 12.73 -3.62
C ALA A 41 22.42 11.35 -3.96
N LEU A 42 21.20 11.21 -4.49
CA LEU A 42 20.68 9.87 -4.75
C LEU A 42 21.35 9.25 -5.99
N PRO A 43 21.94 8.03 -5.88
CA PRO A 43 22.36 7.28 -7.05
C PRO A 43 21.19 7.10 -8.02
N ALA A 44 21.44 7.25 -9.33
CA ALA A 44 20.39 7.25 -10.35
C ALA A 44 19.48 6.00 -10.31
N GLY A 45 20.07 4.82 -10.01
CA GLY A 45 19.31 3.58 -9.84
C GLY A 45 18.32 3.65 -8.68
N ILE A 46 18.73 4.20 -7.54
CA ILE A 46 17.87 4.36 -6.36
C ILE A 46 16.77 5.39 -6.65
N LEU A 47 17.14 6.54 -7.20
CA LEU A 47 16.19 7.60 -7.54
C LEU A 47 15.05 7.08 -8.42
N ASN A 48 15.38 6.33 -9.48
CA ASN A 48 14.40 5.74 -10.38
C ASN A 48 13.47 4.75 -9.65
N ARG A 49 14.00 3.87 -8.81
CA ARG A 49 13.19 2.92 -8.01
C ARG A 49 12.24 3.63 -7.05
N LEU A 50 12.71 4.67 -6.36
CA LEU A 50 11.90 5.43 -5.42
C LEU A 50 10.77 6.19 -6.13
N VAL A 51 11.06 6.78 -7.29
CA VAL A 51 10.04 7.42 -8.13
C VAL A 51 9.01 6.39 -8.61
N GLU A 52 9.45 5.23 -9.10
CA GLU A 52 8.54 4.16 -9.55
C GLU A 52 7.62 3.68 -8.41
N ARG A 53 8.16 3.45 -7.21
CA ARG A 53 7.36 3.08 -6.04
C ARG A 53 6.38 4.17 -5.64
N LYS A 54 6.82 5.44 -5.64
CA LYS A 54 5.96 6.59 -5.37
C LYS A 54 4.78 6.66 -6.34
N GLU A 55 5.04 6.55 -7.64
CA GLU A 55 3.97 6.58 -8.65
C GLU A 55 3.03 5.38 -8.53
N LYS A 56 3.57 4.19 -8.23
CA LYS A 56 2.77 2.98 -7.99
C LYS A 56 1.85 3.14 -6.78
N GLU A 57 2.34 3.68 -5.67
CA GLU A 57 1.52 3.92 -4.47
C GLU A 57 0.51 5.06 -4.68
N LYS A 58 0.90 6.12 -5.40
CA LYS A 58 -0.01 7.23 -5.76
C LYS A 58 -1.18 6.74 -6.63
N ALA A 59 -0.92 5.81 -7.55
CA ALA A 59 -1.98 5.20 -8.36
C ALA A 59 -3.00 4.41 -7.50
N VAL A 60 -2.58 3.86 -6.36
CA VAL A 60 -3.47 3.16 -5.41
C VAL A 60 -4.19 4.15 -4.47
N ASN A 61 -3.49 5.22 -4.09
CA ASN A 61 -3.95 6.27 -3.17
C ASN A 61 -4.27 7.58 -3.90
N ALA A 62 -5.11 7.51 -4.93
CA ALA A 62 -5.47 8.65 -5.79
C ALA A 62 -6.12 9.86 -5.07
N PHE A 63 -6.48 9.74 -3.79
CA PHE A 63 -7.12 10.78 -3.00
C PHE A 63 -6.21 11.41 -1.94
N ASP A 64 -4.98 10.92 -1.79
CA ASP A 64 -4.00 11.51 -0.88
C ASP A 64 -3.06 12.41 -1.68
N ASP A 65 -3.38 13.70 -1.69
CA ASP A 65 -2.54 14.74 -2.29
C ASP A 65 -1.37 15.15 -1.38
N SER A 66 -1.17 14.46 -0.25
CA SER A 66 -0.02 14.72 0.62
C SER A 66 1.28 14.42 -0.14
N TYR A 67 2.07 15.48 -0.36
CA TYR A 67 3.37 15.31 -0.99
C TYR A 67 4.35 14.69 0.01
N TYR A 68 4.52 13.37 -0.07
CA TYR A 68 5.52 12.64 0.68
C TYR A 68 6.91 12.78 0.07
N SER A 69 7.92 12.86 0.94
CA SER A 69 9.34 12.89 0.54
C SER A 69 9.71 11.59 -0.17
N LEU A 70 10.61 11.63 -1.16
CA LEU A 70 11.08 10.42 -1.87
C LEU A 70 11.65 9.37 -0.91
N LEU A 71 12.26 9.79 0.20
CA LEU A 71 12.80 8.88 1.21
C LEU A 71 11.71 8.11 1.98
N GLU A 72 10.46 8.56 1.98
CA GLU A 72 9.36 7.81 2.62
C GLU A 72 9.04 6.50 1.91
N TYR A 73 9.44 6.39 0.64
CA TYR A 73 9.32 5.18 -0.18
C TYR A 73 10.59 4.30 -0.15
N ALA A 74 11.62 4.73 0.57
CA ALA A 74 12.91 4.02 0.65
C ALA A 74 12.90 2.94 1.74
N ASP A 75 13.24 1.71 1.40
CA ASP A 75 13.36 0.60 2.35
C ASP A 75 14.78 0.53 2.97
N PHE A 76 15.07 -0.47 3.80
CA PHE A 76 16.40 -0.61 4.40
C PHE A 76 17.50 -0.88 3.36
N GLU A 77 17.17 -1.51 2.23
CA GLU A 77 18.10 -1.78 1.12
C GLU A 77 18.52 -0.47 0.45
N ASP A 78 17.55 0.39 0.14
CA ASP A 78 17.80 1.71 -0.45
C ASP A 78 18.58 2.61 0.51
N LEU A 79 18.19 2.68 1.79
CA LEU A 79 18.88 3.49 2.79
C LEU A 79 20.34 3.04 2.96
N LYS A 80 20.59 1.73 2.93
CA LYS A 80 21.94 1.14 2.94
C LYS A 80 22.75 1.60 1.72
N GLU A 81 22.19 1.50 0.52
CA GLU A 81 22.87 1.92 -0.70
C GLU A 81 23.17 3.44 -0.72
N ILE A 82 22.25 4.27 -0.22
CA ILE A 82 22.47 5.72 -0.10
C ILE A 82 23.60 6.00 0.90
N CYS A 83 23.61 5.32 2.05
CA CYS A 83 24.70 5.46 3.04
C CYS A 83 26.05 5.00 2.47
N LEU A 84 26.06 4.02 1.57
CA LEU A 84 27.28 3.55 0.90
C LEU A 84 27.83 4.56 -0.10
N ALA A 85 26.95 5.30 -0.78
CA ALA A 85 27.33 6.35 -1.71
C ALA A 85 27.94 7.57 -0.99
N HIS A 86 27.51 7.83 0.26
CA HIS A 86 27.86 9.03 1.02
C HIS A 86 28.45 8.73 2.40
N PRO A 87 29.62 8.08 2.50
CA PRO A 87 30.16 7.62 3.78
C PRO A 87 30.53 8.76 4.75
N THR A 88 30.79 9.97 4.24
CA THR A 88 31.15 11.16 5.03
C THR A 88 29.94 11.89 5.59
N THR A 89 28.81 11.82 4.88
CA THR A 89 27.60 12.59 5.13
C THR A 89 26.75 12.04 6.26
N VAL A 90 27.02 10.82 6.76
CA VAL A 90 26.10 10.11 7.64
C VAL A 90 26.70 9.95 9.05
N PRO A 91 26.87 11.03 9.84
CA PRO A 91 27.45 10.96 11.17
C PRO A 91 26.59 10.13 12.14
N PHE A 92 25.28 9.98 11.89
CA PHE A 92 24.43 9.08 12.67
C PHE A 92 24.79 7.59 12.47
N LEU A 93 25.65 7.21 11.51
CA LEU A 93 26.23 5.86 11.48
C LEU A 93 27.05 5.54 12.74
N LYS A 94 27.43 6.55 13.53
CA LYS A 94 27.94 6.35 14.90
C LYS A 94 26.95 5.60 15.80
N ALA A 95 25.64 5.80 15.62
CA ALA A 95 24.60 5.05 16.30
C ALA A 95 24.68 3.55 16.00
N PHE A 96 25.09 3.20 14.79
CA PHE A 96 25.27 1.84 14.30
C PHE A 96 26.63 1.23 14.66
N GLY A 97 27.40 1.86 15.55
CA GLY A 97 28.70 1.37 16.01
C GLY A 97 29.89 2.08 15.39
N GLY A 98 29.68 3.11 14.55
CA GLY A 98 30.75 4.00 14.06
C GLY A 98 31.72 3.38 13.05
N ASN A 99 31.59 2.08 12.78
CA ASN A 99 32.34 1.38 11.74
C ASN A 99 31.39 1.07 10.57
N ARG A 100 31.82 1.40 9.35
CA ARG A 100 31.08 1.15 8.10
C ARG A 100 30.60 -0.30 8.00
N GLN A 101 31.45 -1.27 8.32
CA GLN A 101 31.10 -2.68 8.21
C GLN A 101 30.00 -3.07 9.18
N ILE A 102 30.06 -2.57 10.42
CA ILE A 102 29.04 -2.84 11.44
C ILE A 102 27.71 -2.23 10.98
N CYS A 103 27.72 -1.00 10.45
CA CYS A 103 26.53 -0.37 9.90
C CYS A 103 25.89 -1.21 8.78
N LEU A 104 26.68 -1.72 7.83
CA LEU A 104 26.16 -2.59 6.77
C LEU A 104 25.54 -3.86 7.32
N THR A 105 26.22 -4.51 8.27
CA THR A 105 25.66 -5.68 8.95
C THR A 105 24.32 -5.35 9.61
N ARG A 106 24.19 -4.19 10.27
CA ARG A 106 22.93 -3.79 10.90
C ARG A 106 21.81 -3.53 9.91
N PHE A 107 22.09 -2.90 8.77
CA PHE A 107 21.08 -2.75 7.71
C PHE A 107 20.62 -4.12 7.18
N MET A 108 21.54 -5.07 6.99
CA MET A 108 21.19 -6.43 6.58
C MET A 108 20.35 -7.16 7.64
N GLU A 109 20.68 -7.01 8.92
CA GLU A 109 19.88 -7.57 10.02
C GLU A 109 18.46 -6.96 10.05
N LEU A 110 18.34 -5.64 9.88
CA LEU A 110 17.05 -4.96 9.83
C LEU A 110 16.21 -5.43 8.63
N GLN A 111 16.82 -5.52 7.45
CA GLN A 111 16.15 -6.05 6.25
C GLN A 111 15.69 -7.49 6.47
N GLY A 112 16.55 -8.35 7.02
CA GLY A 112 16.19 -9.73 7.34
C GLY A 112 15.03 -9.84 8.34
N LEU A 113 14.99 -8.98 9.36
CA LEU A 113 13.87 -8.91 10.31
C LEU A 113 12.59 -8.39 9.67
N HIS A 114 12.69 -7.41 8.78
CA HIS A 114 11.57 -6.87 8.02
C HIS A 114 10.96 -7.93 7.10
N GLU A 115 11.78 -8.63 6.30
CA GLU A 115 11.34 -9.74 5.45
C GLU A 115 10.76 -10.90 6.25
N LYS A 116 11.37 -11.21 7.40
CA LYS A 116 10.88 -12.24 8.31
C LYS A 116 9.45 -11.92 8.81
N LEU A 117 9.19 -10.67 9.18
CA LEU A 117 7.86 -10.22 9.58
C LEU A 117 6.87 -10.15 8.42
N ALA A 118 7.31 -9.69 7.24
CA ALA A 118 6.49 -9.69 6.03
C ALA A 118 6.05 -11.12 5.65
N GLY A 119 6.92 -12.11 5.86
CA GLY A 119 6.60 -13.53 5.71
C GLY A 119 5.85 -14.16 6.89
N LEU A 120 5.28 -13.35 7.80
CA LEU A 120 4.51 -13.77 8.98
C LEU A 120 5.24 -14.72 9.94
N ARG A 121 6.59 -14.72 9.90
CA ARG A 121 7.39 -15.58 10.78
C ARG A 121 7.48 -14.97 12.18
N THR A 122 7.65 -15.83 13.17
CA THR A 122 7.71 -15.39 14.57
C THR A 122 9.04 -14.74 14.90
N ILE A 123 8.97 -13.61 15.60
CA ILE A 123 10.13 -12.93 16.16
C ILE A 123 10.48 -13.51 17.53
N ASN A 124 11.75 -13.83 17.74
CA ASN A 124 12.24 -14.33 19.01
C ASN A 124 12.51 -13.17 19.99
N LYS A 125 12.70 -13.47 21.27
CA LYS A 125 12.90 -12.44 22.31
C LYS A 125 14.20 -11.64 22.09
N ALA A 126 15.25 -12.28 21.58
CA ALA A 126 16.54 -11.63 21.33
C ALA A 126 16.45 -10.63 20.17
N GLU A 127 15.74 -10.98 19.10
CA GLU A 127 15.48 -10.12 17.95
C GLU A 127 14.66 -8.88 18.35
N LEU A 128 13.58 -9.05 19.12
CA LEU A 128 12.82 -7.90 19.63
C LEU A 128 13.69 -7.02 20.55
N SER A 129 14.47 -7.64 21.44
CA SER A 129 15.38 -6.90 22.32
C SER A 129 16.41 -6.12 21.51
N PHE A 130 16.94 -6.70 20.43
CA PHE A 130 17.85 -6.02 19.50
C PHE A 130 17.19 -4.77 18.89
N LEU A 131 15.98 -4.89 18.34
CA LEU A 131 15.24 -3.75 17.78
C LEU A 131 15.02 -2.64 18.81
N GLN A 132 14.59 -3.00 20.02
CA GLN A 132 14.35 -2.04 21.10
C GLN A 132 15.62 -1.31 21.55
N HIS A 133 16.78 -2.00 21.58
CA HIS A 133 18.05 -1.36 21.91
C HIS A 133 18.51 -0.44 20.78
N LEU A 134 18.32 -0.86 19.52
CA LEU A 134 18.73 -0.08 18.37
C LEU A 134 17.91 1.21 18.24
N VAL A 135 16.58 1.13 18.33
CA VAL A 135 15.72 2.32 18.24
C VAL A 135 16.05 3.32 19.35
N ARG A 136 16.25 2.85 20.59
CA ARG A 136 16.66 3.69 21.72
C ARG A 136 17.98 4.40 21.43
N ARG A 137 18.98 3.68 20.92
CA ARG A 137 20.28 4.26 20.58
C ARG A 137 20.16 5.27 19.45
N LEU A 138 19.32 4.99 18.46
CA LEU A 138 19.08 5.88 17.34
C LEU A 138 18.44 7.19 17.80
N HIS A 139 17.41 7.14 18.66
CA HIS A 139 16.82 8.33 19.30
C HIS A 139 17.81 9.12 20.16
N GLN A 140 18.80 8.47 20.77
CA GLN A 140 19.83 9.18 21.56
C GLN A 140 20.83 9.92 20.67
N THR A 141 21.04 9.44 19.44
CA THR A 141 22.02 10.01 18.51
C THR A 141 21.41 10.97 17.51
N VAL A 142 20.15 10.75 17.14
CA VAL A 142 19.40 11.54 16.19
C VAL A 142 18.40 12.34 17.02
N ASP A 143 18.62 13.64 17.11
CA ASP A 143 17.64 14.53 17.72
C ASP A 143 16.42 14.65 16.81
N LEU A 144 15.51 13.68 16.91
CA LEU A 144 14.28 13.67 16.12
C LEU A 144 13.36 14.84 16.47
N SER A 145 13.55 15.47 17.64
CA SER A 145 12.73 16.60 18.08
C SER A 145 13.13 17.92 17.41
N ALA A 146 14.36 17.99 16.88
CA ALA A 146 14.87 19.14 16.16
C ALA A 146 14.40 19.24 14.70
N TYR A 147 13.62 18.26 14.21
CA TYR A 147 13.20 18.24 12.82
C TYR A 147 11.77 18.72 12.66
N PRO A 148 11.56 19.94 12.11
CA PRO A 148 10.24 20.37 11.69
C PRO A 148 9.75 19.45 10.57
N GLU A 149 8.43 19.24 10.49
CA GLU A 149 7.86 18.62 9.29
C GLU A 149 8.34 19.41 8.06
N PRO A 150 8.71 18.71 6.98
CA PRO A 150 9.27 19.36 5.81
C PRO A 150 8.29 20.38 5.24
N ASP A 151 8.81 21.56 4.89
CA ASP A 151 8.05 22.57 4.17
C ASP A 151 7.59 21.99 2.83
N ARG A 152 6.29 21.66 2.77
CA ARG A 152 5.65 20.96 1.66
C ARG A 152 5.60 21.81 0.39
N SER A 153 5.81 23.13 0.51
CA SER A 153 5.78 24.08 -0.61
C SER A 153 6.97 23.96 -1.56
N MET A 154 8.16 23.53 -1.07
CA MET A 154 9.38 23.45 -1.88
C MET A 154 9.38 22.37 -2.97
N TRP A 155 8.43 21.43 -2.92
CA TRP A 155 8.39 20.27 -3.83
C TRP A 155 7.24 20.30 -4.84
N ALA A 156 6.36 21.31 -4.74
CA ALA A 156 5.32 21.56 -5.71
C ALA A 156 5.88 22.13 -7.03
N GLU A 157 7.11 22.66 -7.03
CA GLU A 157 7.74 23.29 -8.20
C GLU A 157 8.61 22.33 -9.01
N ARG A 158 8.11 21.13 -9.30
CA ARG A 158 8.53 20.49 -10.55
C ARG A 158 7.63 21.09 -11.63
N PRO A 159 8.15 21.79 -12.66
CA PRO A 159 7.30 22.16 -13.77
C PRO A 159 6.71 20.87 -14.29
N ASP A 160 5.38 20.76 -14.25
CA ASP A 160 4.65 19.69 -14.90
C ASP A 160 5.31 19.50 -16.26
N GLY A 161 5.84 18.30 -16.50
CA GLY A 161 6.32 17.92 -17.80
C GLY A 161 5.13 18.04 -18.73
N GLY A 162 5.04 19.22 -19.36
CA GLY A 162 3.90 19.64 -20.14
C GLY A 162 3.53 18.52 -21.07
N ASN A 163 2.36 17.94 -20.82
CA ASN A 163 1.68 17.10 -21.78
C ASN A 163 1.06 18.02 -22.85
N ASP A 164 1.88 18.91 -23.41
CA ASP A 164 1.63 19.60 -24.66
C ASP A 164 1.89 18.58 -25.76
N ARG A 165 0.93 17.69 -25.97
CA ARG A 165 0.79 17.02 -27.26
C ARG A 165 0.51 18.11 -28.30
N PRO A 166 1.40 18.34 -29.28
CA PRO A 166 1.04 19.17 -30.41
C PRO A 166 -0.10 18.48 -31.16
N ARG A 167 -1.22 19.18 -31.30
CA ARG A 167 -2.33 18.81 -32.16
C ARG A 167 -1.79 18.78 -33.60
N ALA A 168 -1.55 17.58 -34.13
CA ALA A 168 -1.17 17.39 -35.53
C ALA A 168 -2.32 17.86 -36.43
N THR A 169 -2.19 19.06 -36.98
CA THR A 169 -2.91 19.47 -38.19
C THR A 169 -2.27 18.73 -39.36
N SER A 170 -3.08 17.86 -39.96
CA SER A 170 -2.80 17.14 -41.20
C SER A 170 -2.64 18.13 -42.34
N ASP A 171 -1.43 18.28 -42.86
CA ASP A 171 -1.18 18.59 -44.27
C ASP A 171 0.23 18.09 -44.64
N ALA A 172 0.27 17.05 -45.46
CA ALA A 172 1.50 16.47 -46.00
C ALA A 172 1.52 16.65 -47.52
N PRO A 173 2.62 17.14 -48.11
CA PRO A 173 2.97 16.86 -49.49
C PRO A 173 3.91 15.64 -49.60
N ALA A 174 3.76 14.92 -50.71
CA ALA A 174 4.31 13.60 -51.03
C ALA A 174 5.85 13.47 -50.99
N PRO A 175 6.40 12.26 -50.74
CA PRO A 175 7.83 11.98 -50.90
C PRO A 175 8.19 11.58 -52.34
N ALA A 176 9.36 12.06 -52.76
CA ALA A 176 10.02 11.75 -54.03
C ALA A 176 10.67 10.35 -54.01
N ALA A 177 10.84 9.81 -55.23
CA ALA A 177 11.27 8.46 -55.56
C ALA A 177 12.77 8.17 -55.29
N GLU A 178 13.05 6.94 -54.86
CA GLU A 178 14.36 6.28 -54.90
C GLU A 178 14.42 5.27 -56.08
N PRO A 179 15.53 5.16 -56.83
CA PRO A 179 15.64 4.23 -57.95
C PRO A 179 16.38 2.91 -57.63
N ALA A 180 15.74 1.82 -58.09
CA ALA A 180 16.24 0.65 -58.83
C ALA A 180 17.47 -0.20 -58.38
N SER A 181 17.16 -1.48 -58.10
CA SER A 181 17.99 -2.71 -58.05
C SER A 181 18.80 -3.01 -59.34
N ALA A 182 19.88 -3.81 -59.42
CA ALA A 182 20.13 -5.26 -59.18
C ALA A 182 21.52 -5.62 -59.84
N PRO A 183 22.09 -6.87 -59.96
CA PRO A 183 21.49 -8.22 -59.78
C PRO A 183 22.35 -9.39 -59.17
N ALA A 184 21.61 -10.36 -58.60
CA ALA A 184 21.64 -11.86 -58.58
C ALA A 184 22.96 -12.70 -58.72
N PRO A 185 23.05 -13.94 -58.15
CA PRO A 185 22.31 -15.11 -58.69
C PRO A 185 21.72 -16.15 -57.68
N ALA A 186 20.52 -16.63 -58.04
CA ALA A 186 19.81 -17.94 -57.99
C ALA A 186 20.33 -19.21 -57.21
N PRO A 187 19.58 -20.34 -57.17
CA PRO A 187 18.53 -20.69 -56.21
C PRO A 187 18.75 -22.05 -55.50
N GLN A 188 18.20 -22.27 -54.30
CA GLN A 188 18.00 -23.62 -53.74
C GLN A 188 16.55 -23.80 -53.29
N ALA A 189 15.93 -24.87 -53.79
CA ALA A 189 14.54 -25.29 -53.55
C ALA A 189 14.51 -26.37 -52.42
N PRO A 190 13.34 -26.78 -51.90
CA PRO A 190 13.05 -26.73 -50.48
C PRO A 190 13.05 -28.11 -49.79
N VAL A 191 13.37 -28.13 -48.51
CA VAL A 191 13.08 -29.27 -47.62
C VAL A 191 11.86 -28.90 -46.79
N ALA A 192 10.75 -29.61 -46.99
CA ALA A 192 9.55 -29.50 -46.17
C ALA A 192 9.79 -30.06 -44.77
N PRO A 193 9.20 -29.43 -43.73
CA PRO A 193 8.57 -30.24 -42.70
C PRO A 193 7.20 -29.70 -42.25
N VAL A 194 6.28 -30.65 -42.15
CA VAL A 194 5.27 -30.82 -41.09
C VAL A 194 4.27 -29.68 -40.87
N ALA A 195 3.05 -29.93 -41.35
CA ALA A 195 1.85 -29.21 -40.96
C ALA A 195 1.57 -29.38 -39.45
N ILE A 196 1.75 -28.29 -38.70
CA ILE A 196 1.11 -28.09 -37.40
C ILE A 196 0.13 -26.94 -37.59
N GLY A 197 -1.15 -27.21 -37.33
CA GLY A 197 -2.24 -26.27 -37.54
C GLY A 197 -2.07 -24.98 -36.73
N VAL A 198 -1.72 -23.90 -37.41
CA VAL A 198 -1.73 -22.54 -36.87
C VAL A 198 -3.16 -22.01 -36.96
N ARG A 199 -3.81 -21.81 -35.81
CA ARG A 199 -5.06 -21.06 -35.71
C ARG A 199 -4.80 -19.61 -36.10
N ARG A 200 -5.68 -19.10 -36.96
CA ARG A 200 -5.85 -17.71 -37.40
C ARG A 200 -5.92 -16.76 -36.19
N PRO A 201 -5.16 -15.64 -36.15
CA PRO A 201 -5.40 -14.59 -35.18
C PRO A 201 -6.71 -13.89 -35.51
N GLU A 202 -7.65 -13.93 -34.58
CA GLU A 202 -8.90 -13.18 -34.64
C GLU A 202 -8.61 -11.70 -34.34
N ALA A 203 -9.25 -10.82 -35.10
CA ALA A 203 -9.07 -9.37 -35.05
C ALA A 203 -9.51 -8.78 -33.69
N PRO A 204 -8.94 -7.65 -33.25
CA PRO A 204 -9.32 -7.00 -32.00
C PRO A 204 -10.74 -6.42 -32.10
N SER A 205 -11.62 -6.89 -31.23
CA SER A 205 -12.94 -6.29 -31.01
C SER A 205 -12.82 -4.92 -30.32
N PRO A 206 -13.70 -3.96 -30.67
CA PRO A 206 -13.59 -2.56 -30.27
C PRO A 206 -13.91 -2.33 -28.78
N VAL A 207 -13.26 -1.31 -28.23
CA VAL A 207 -13.46 -0.74 -26.89
C VAL A 207 -14.89 -0.20 -26.76
N PRO A 208 -15.68 -0.61 -25.75
CA PRO A 208 -16.94 0.06 -25.44
C PRO A 208 -16.70 1.36 -24.63
N GLU A 209 -17.34 2.43 -25.09
CA GLU A 209 -17.52 3.70 -24.38
C GLU A 209 -18.23 3.53 -23.02
N PRO A 210 -18.08 4.50 -22.09
CA PRO A 210 -18.54 4.39 -20.71
C PRO A 210 -20.07 4.56 -20.61
N THR A 211 -20.76 3.50 -20.18
CA THR A 211 -22.17 3.54 -19.82
C THR A 211 -22.36 4.08 -18.39
N PRO A 212 -23.34 4.96 -18.13
CA PRO A 212 -23.66 5.48 -16.78
C PRO A 212 -24.10 4.37 -15.80
N PRO A 213 -24.01 4.61 -14.47
CA PRO A 213 -24.21 3.57 -13.48
C PRO A 213 -25.66 3.08 -13.45
N ALA A 214 -25.83 1.78 -13.72
CA ALA A 214 -27.09 1.07 -13.61
C ALA A 214 -27.30 0.54 -12.17
N PRO A 215 -28.56 0.33 -11.74
CA PRO A 215 -28.98 0.21 -10.35
C PRO A 215 -28.68 -1.16 -9.72
N ALA A 216 -28.77 -1.20 -8.39
CA ALA A 216 -28.46 -2.31 -7.49
C ALA A 216 -29.01 -3.69 -7.94
N PRO A 217 -28.27 -4.80 -7.69
CA PRO A 217 -28.74 -6.15 -7.99
C PRO A 217 -29.87 -6.61 -7.06
N PRO A 218 -30.72 -7.55 -7.52
CA PRO A 218 -31.94 -7.98 -6.84
C PRO A 218 -31.70 -8.95 -5.68
N HIS A 219 -32.60 -8.86 -4.69
CA HIS A 219 -32.76 -9.74 -3.53
C HIS A 219 -32.54 -11.23 -3.81
N LEU A 220 -31.67 -11.85 -3.00
CA LEU A 220 -31.72 -13.28 -2.69
C LEU A 220 -32.20 -13.48 -1.25
N ALA A 221 -32.89 -14.60 -1.07
CA ALA A 221 -33.85 -14.92 -0.02
C ALA A 221 -33.34 -14.81 1.42
N GLN A 222 -34.21 -14.27 2.28
CA GLN A 222 -34.10 -14.30 3.74
C GLN A 222 -34.17 -15.75 4.24
N THR A 223 -33.12 -16.20 4.93
CA THR A 223 -33.10 -17.45 5.73
C THR A 223 -33.18 -17.06 7.22
N PRO A 224 -33.85 -17.86 8.10
CA PRO A 224 -34.37 -17.36 9.37
C PRO A 224 -33.30 -16.87 10.35
N ALA A 225 -33.56 -15.70 10.92
CA ALA A 225 -32.71 -15.00 11.86
C ALA A 225 -32.55 -15.77 13.19
N ALA A 226 -31.30 -15.98 13.59
CA ALA A 226 -30.93 -16.18 14.99
C ALA A 226 -31.10 -14.86 15.77
N PRO A 227 -31.40 -14.89 17.08
CA PRO A 227 -31.89 -13.72 17.81
C PRO A 227 -30.78 -12.70 18.04
N SER A 228 -30.80 -11.61 17.28
CA SER A 228 -30.02 -10.41 17.59
C SER A 228 -30.71 -9.66 18.74
N ALA A 229 -29.96 -9.37 19.80
CA ALA A 229 -30.48 -8.68 20.98
C ALA A 229 -31.13 -7.33 20.60
N PRO A 230 -32.44 -7.13 20.86
CA PRO A 230 -33.24 -6.05 20.26
C PRO A 230 -32.87 -4.63 20.70
N GLY A 231 -32.01 -4.45 21.71
CA GLY A 231 -31.66 -3.11 22.22
C GLY A 231 -30.54 -2.37 21.48
N ARG A 232 -29.60 -3.08 20.82
CA ARG A 232 -28.39 -2.43 20.26
C ARG A 232 -28.62 -1.78 18.89
N LEU A 233 -29.47 -2.37 18.06
CA LEU A 233 -29.78 -1.84 16.73
C LEU A 233 -30.65 -0.58 16.82
N SER A 234 -31.57 -0.51 17.78
CA SER A 234 -32.37 0.70 18.01
C SER A 234 -31.53 1.89 18.47
N VAL A 235 -30.48 1.67 19.27
CA VAL A 235 -29.53 2.73 19.67
C VAL A 235 -28.70 3.21 18.48
N LEU A 236 -28.30 2.29 17.58
CA LEU A 236 -27.59 2.64 16.35
C LEU A 236 -28.48 3.46 15.39
N GLU A 237 -29.73 3.08 15.21
CA GLU A 237 -30.68 3.81 14.36
C GLU A 237 -30.91 5.23 14.87
N GLN A 238 -31.06 5.40 16.18
CA GLN A 238 -31.18 6.72 16.80
C GLN A 238 -29.90 7.55 16.65
N ALA A 239 -28.72 6.94 16.81
CA ALA A 239 -27.44 7.60 16.59
C ALA A 239 -27.23 8.02 15.12
N LEU A 240 -27.65 7.19 14.16
CA LEU A 240 -27.61 7.50 12.73
C LEU A 240 -28.53 8.66 12.35
N GLN A 241 -29.70 8.78 13.00
CA GLN A 241 -30.62 9.90 12.82
C GLN A 241 -30.07 11.20 13.42
N ASN A 242 -29.47 11.12 14.61
CA ASN A 242 -28.89 12.26 15.32
C ASN A 242 -27.50 12.68 14.77
N GLY A 243 -26.86 11.83 13.96
CA GLY A 243 -25.51 12.06 13.46
C GLY A 243 -24.44 11.95 14.54
N GLU A 244 -24.62 11.06 15.52
CA GLU A 244 -23.71 10.86 16.64
C GLU A 244 -22.50 10.01 16.23
N ASP A 245 -21.45 10.68 15.74
CA ASP A 245 -20.25 10.03 15.21
C ASP A 245 -19.62 9.04 16.21
N LYS A 246 -19.53 9.39 17.50
CA LYS A 246 -19.00 8.51 18.57
C LYS A 246 -19.71 7.17 18.67
N THR A 247 -21.03 7.21 18.71
CA THR A 247 -21.86 6.04 18.96
C THR A 247 -21.80 5.10 17.76
N ILE A 248 -21.79 5.67 16.54
CA ILE A 248 -21.70 4.91 15.29
C ILE A 248 -20.31 4.26 15.15
N LEU A 249 -19.23 5.00 15.40
CA LEU A 249 -17.87 4.46 15.34
C LEU A 249 -17.61 3.40 16.40
N ALA A 250 -18.15 3.56 17.62
CA ALA A 250 -18.04 2.54 18.66
C ALA A 250 -18.78 1.24 18.30
N ALA A 251 -19.95 1.35 17.65
CA ALA A 251 -20.68 0.20 17.14
C ALA A 251 -19.90 -0.52 16.03
N LEU A 252 -19.36 0.24 15.06
CA LEU A 252 -18.52 -0.30 13.98
C LEU A 252 -17.25 -0.97 14.51
N LEU A 253 -16.56 -0.36 15.49
CA LEU A 253 -15.36 -0.97 16.10
C LEU A 253 -15.67 -2.29 16.79
N THR A 254 -16.81 -2.35 17.47
CA THR A 254 -17.27 -3.57 18.15
C THR A 254 -17.55 -4.67 17.13
N GLU A 255 -18.24 -4.34 16.03
CA GLU A 255 -18.52 -5.28 14.95
C GLU A 255 -17.24 -5.76 14.26
N VAL A 256 -16.32 -4.86 13.86
CA VAL A 256 -15.04 -5.22 13.25
C VAL A 256 -14.27 -6.23 14.11
N ARG A 257 -14.22 -6.02 15.43
CA ARG A 257 -13.56 -6.96 16.36
C ARG A 257 -14.20 -8.33 16.33
N GLN A 258 -15.53 -8.39 16.45
CA GLN A 258 -16.28 -9.65 16.42
C GLN A 258 -16.07 -10.40 15.10
N LEU A 259 -16.11 -9.70 13.96
CA LEU A 259 -15.89 -10.32 12.65
C LEU A 259 -14.45 -10.79 12.48
N SER A 260 -13.47 -10.04 12.98
CA SER A 260 -12.06 -10.46 12.93
C SER A 260 -11.78 -11.72 13.78
N GLU A 261 -12.46 -11.86 14.92
CA GLU A 261 -12.41 -13.06 15.75
C GLU A 261 -13.06 -14.25 15.02
N HIS A 262 -14.21 -14.05 14.38
CA HIS A 262 -14.89 -15.11 13.61
C HIS A 262 -14.08 -15.63 12.42
N ILE A 263 -13.35 -14.77 11.71
CA ILE A 263 -12.43 -15.19 10.64
C ILE A 263 -11.38 -16.17 11.17
N THR A 264 -10.99 -16.04 12.44
CA THR A 264 -9.92 -16.84 13.06
C THR A 264 -10.44 -18.13 13.69
N ASP A 265 -11.65 -18.11 14.27
CA ASP A 265 -12.17 -19.22 15.10
C ASP A 265 -12.93 -20.31 14.32
N SER A 266 -12.91 -20.30 12.98
CA SER A 266 -13.63 -21.27 12.10
C SER A 266 -15.15 -21.32 12.34
N GLN A 267 -15.70 -20.40 13.13
CA GLN A 267 -17.12 -20.18 13.27
C GLN A 267 -17.59 -19.46 12.00
N GLY A 268 -18.64 -19.99 11.37
CA GLY A 268 -19.12 -19.46 10.09
C GLY A 268 -19.35 -17.94 10.15
N PRO A 269 -18.97 -17.19 9.10
CA PRO A 269 -19.09 -15.75 8.99
C PRO A 269 -20.54 -15.32 9.15
N THR A 270 -20.78 -14.54 10.20
CA THR A 270 -22.07 -13.89 10.44
C THR A 270 -22.23 -12.68 9.50
N THR A 271 -23.45 -12.40 9.06
CA THR A 271 -23.78 -11.14 8.38
C THR A 271 -23.41 -9.97 9.30
N PRO A 272 -22.83 -8.86 8.78
CA PRO A 272 -22.49 -7.69 9.58
C PRO A 272 -23.69 -6.71 9.72
N PRO A 273 -24.54 -6.83 10.76
CA PRO A 273 -25.77 -6.06 10.84
C PRO A 273 -25.56 -4.54 11.03
N VAL A 274 -24.43 -4.11 11.61
CA VAL A 274 -24.13 -2.69 11.82
C VAL A 274 -23.67 -2.07 10.50
N TRP A 275 -22.76 -2.71 9.77
CA TRP A 275 -22.29 -2.22 8.49
C TRP A 275 -23.39 -2.10 7.44
N ASP A 276 -24.28 -3.09 7.33
CA ASP A 276 -25.39 -3.05 6.37
C ASP A 276 -26.26 -1.80 6.62
N ARG A 277 -26.54 -1.48 7.89
CA ARG A 277 -27.31 -0.29 8.26
C ARG A 277 -26.55 1.01 8.09
N VAL A 278 -25.26 1.03 8.39
CA VAL A 278 -24.42 2.22 8.29
C VAL A 278 -24.16 2.58 6.82
N SER A 279 -23.81 1.61 5.98
CA SER A 279 -23.45 1.83 4.57
C SER A 279 -24.61 2.38 3.74
N GLU A 280 -25.85 1.99 4.05
CA GLU A 280 -27.08 2.52 3.42
C GLU A 280 -27.51 3.89 3.98
N SER A 281 -26.89 4.36 5.06
CA SER A 281 -27.34 5.57 5.75
C SER A 281 -26.88 6.87 5.06
N PRO A 282 -27.68 7.96 5.14
CA PRO A 282 -27.24 9.29 4.71
C PRO A 282 -26.07 9.86 5.52
N TRP A 283 -25.83 9.32 6.72
CA TRP A 283 -24.67 9.66 7.55
C TRP A 283 -23.38 9.20 6.87
N TYR A 284 -23.35 7.96 6.39
CA TYR A 284 -22.19 7.38 5.73
C TYR A 284 -21.77 8.18 4.51
N ALA A 285 -22.70 8.49 3.60
CA ALA A 285 -22.41 9.29 2.40
C ALA A 285 -21.80 10.66 2.73
N ARG A 286 -22.25 11.30 3.81
CA ARG A 286 -21.75 12.63 4.24
C ARG A 286 -20.41 12.55 4.96
N ARG A 287 -20.16 11.48 5.72
CA ARG A 287 -18.97 11.35 6.58
C ARG A 287 -17.85 10.53 5.97
N TYR A 288 -18.10 9.83 4.86
CA TYR A 288 -17.13 8.91 4.24
C TYR A 288 -15.77 9.56 3.97
N ALA A 289 -15.76 10.67 3.23
CA ALA A 289 -14.53 11.41 2.91
C ALA A 289 -13.95 12.13 4.14
N ALA A 290 -14.82 12.72 4.96
CA ALA A 290 -14.39 13.52 6.11
C ALA A 290 -13.71 12.70 7.22
N LEU A 291 -14.17 11.47 7.45
CA LEU A 291 -13.60 10.56 8.45
C LEU A 291 -12.54 9.62 7.87
N GLY A 292 -12.38 9.57 6.55
CA GLY A 292 -11.48 8.64 5.87
C GLY A 292 -11.93 7.19 6.02
N MET A 293 -13.23 6.89 5.80
CA MET A 293 -13.83 5.56 6.06
C MET A 293 -13.45 4.46 5.06
N ARG A 294 -12.49 4.71 4.16
CA ARG A 294 -12.03 3.75 3.15
C ARG A 294 -11.50 2.45 3.76
N PRO A 295 -10.64 2.46 4.80
CA PRO A 295 -10.16 1.22 5.41
C PRO A 295 -11.29 0.33 5.97
N LEU A 296 -12.35 0.93 6.51
CA LEU A 296 -13.53 0.19 6.95
C LEU A 296 -14.27 -0.44 5.77
N SER A 297 -14.49 0.33 4.70
CA SER A 297 -15.12 -0.19 3.48
C SER A 297 -14.34 -1.36 2.89
N ASP A 298 -13.02 -1.22 2.79
CA ASP A 298 -12.13 -2.27 2.27
C ASP A 298 -12.19 -3.54 3.14
N PHE A 299 -12.24 -3.38 4.47
CA PHE A 299 -12.43 -4.49 5.40
C PHE A 299 -13.76 -5.23 5.19
N TYR A 300 -14.89 -4.51 5.14
CA TYR A 300 -16.19 -5.15 4.99
C TYR A 300 -16.37 -5.78 3.59
N ASN A 301 -15.84 -5.16 2.53
CA ASN A 301 -15.85 -5.75 1.19
C ASN A 301 -15.06 -7.07 1.15
N LEU A 302 -13.88 -7.09 1.77
CA LEU A 302 -13.06 -8.29 1.89
C LEU A 302 -13.78 -9.37 2.72
N TYR A 303 -14.43 -8.98 3.82
CA TYR A 303 -15.19 -9.89 4.67
C TYR A 303 -16.40 -10.49 3.94
N LEU A 304 -17.15 -9.69 3.19
CA LEU A 304 -18.29 -10.17 2.40
C LEU A 304 -17.85 -11.14 1.29
N ALA A 305 -16.73 -10.85 0.61
CA ALA A 305 -16.14 -11.75 -0.38
C ALA A 305 -15.62 -13.05 0.23
N LEU A 306 -15.04 -12.98 1.44
CA LEU A 306 -14.62 -14.16 2.20
C LEU A 306 -15.83 -15.04 2.56
N ARG A 307 -16.92 -14.41 3.01
CA ARG A 307 -18.18 -15.10 3.34
C ARG A 307 -18.78 -15.80 2.14
N GLU A 308 -18.83 -15.14 0.98
CA GLU A 308 -19.33 -15.72 -0.26
C GLU A 308 -18.55 -16.99 -0.62
N ARG A 309 -17.22 -16.92 -0.58
CA ARG A 309 -16.36 -18.08 -0.83
C ARG A 309 -16.56 -19.22 0.17
N LEU A 310 -16.76 -18.90 1.44
CA LEU A 310 -17.05 -19.95 2.43
C LEU A 310 -18.42 -20.58 2.20
N ASN A 311 -19.44 -19.80 1.84
CA ASN A 311 -20.75 -20.32 1.48
C ASN A 311 -20.70 -21.21 0.22
N ASP A 312 -19.76 -20.94 -0.69
CA ASP A 312 -19.45 -21.78 -1.85
C ASP A 312 -18.66 -23.05 -1.50
N GLY A 313 -18.33 -23.25 -0.21
CA GLY A 313 -17.64 -24.43 0.29
C GLY A 313 -16.11 -24.38 0.16
N ALA A 314 -15.52 -23.19 0.00
CA ALA A 314 -14.06 -23.04 -0.07
C ALA A 314 -13.37 -23.61 1.18
N GLY A 315 -12.27 -24.34 0.96
CA GLY A 315 -11.48 -24.93 2.04
C GLY A 315 -10.63 -23.89 2.78
N ASN A 316 -10.21 -24.19 4.01
CA ASN A 316 -9.38 -23.29 4.84
C ASN A 316 -8.11 -22.79 4.11
N GLN A 317 -7.47 -23.64 3.31
CA GLN A 317 -6.27 -23.27 2.55
C GLN A 317 -6.55 -22.24 1.44
N GLU A 318 -7.73 -22.31 0.82
CA GLU A 318 -8.17 -21.36 -0.21
C GLU A 318 -8.53 -20.00 0.43
N LEU A 319 -9.13 -20.03 1.63
CA LEU A 319 -9.44 -18.84 2.40
C LEU A 319 -8.16 -18.14 2.89
N GLU A 320 -7.17 -18.88 3.40
CA GLU A 320 -5.88 -18.32 3.79
C GLU A 320 -5.17 -17.69 2.58
N SER A 321 -5.17 -18.37 1.44
CA SER A 321 -4.58 -17.85 0.20
C SER A 321 -5.30 -16.58 -0.28
N PHE A 322 -6.62 -16.54 -0.15
CA PHE A 322 -7.43 -15.37 -0.46
C PHE A 322 -7.10 -14.18 0.47
N LEU A 323 -7.04 -14.40 1.78
CA LEU A 323 -6.69 -13.36 2.75
C LEU A 323 -5.27 -12.80 2.51
N GLN A 324 -4.32 -13.66 2.13
CA GLN A 324 -2.97 -13.24 1.73
C GLN A 324 -2.98 -12.42 0.43
N ALA A 325 -3.68 -12.90 -0.60
CA ALA A 325 -3.76 -12.21 -1.89
C ALA A 325 -4.40 -10.83 -1.79
N HIS A 326 -5.35 -10.66 -0.88
CA HIS A 326 -6.04 -9.39 -0.64
C HIS A 326 -5.42 -8.55 0.48
N ALA A 327 -4.20 -8.87 0.91
CA ALA A 327 -3.45 -8.12 1.91
C ALA A 327 -4.25 -7.82 3.20
N TYR A 328 -5.02 -8.81 3.69
CA TYR A 328 -5.91 -8.67 4.85
C TYR A 328 -5.25 -8.01 6.06
N GLN A 329 -3.96 -8.33 6.32
CA GLN A 329 -3.19 -7.73 7.41
C GLN A 329 -2.99 -6.21 7.23
N GLN A 330 -2.75 -5.75 6.00
CA GLN A 330 -2.62 -4.32 5.71
C GLN A 330 -3.97 -3.61 5.90
N VAL A 331 -5.06 -4.26 5.49
CA VAL A 331 -6.43 -3.75 5.71
C VAL A 331 -6.73 -3.63 7.20
N MET A 332 -6.43 -4.66 8.00
CA MET A 332 -6.62 -4.62 9.46
C MET A 332 -5.76 -3.55 10.15
N MET A 333 -4.53 -3.35 9.69
CA MET A 333 -3.67 -2.28 10.18
C MET A 333 -4.26 -0.90 9.86
N ALA A 334 -4.74 -0.69 8.63
CA ALA A 334 -5.36 0.56 8.22
C ALA A 334 -6.66 0.83 9.01
N VAL A 335 -7.48 -0.19 9.27
CA VAL A 335 -8.65 -0.08 10.15
C VAL A 335 -8.25 0.30 11.59
N GLY A 336 -7.17 -0.28 12.10
CA GLY A 336 -6.62 0.07 13.41
C GLY A 336 -6.19 1.54 13.50
N VAL A 337 -5.47 2.04 12.49
CA VAL A 337 -5.06 3.45 12.39
C VAL A 337 -6.28 4.37 12.27
N PHE A 338 -7.27 4.00 11.45
CA PHE A 338 -8.52 4.74 11.29
C PHE A 338 -9.22 4.97 12.63
N PHE A 339 -9.40 3.92 13.44
CA PHE A 339 -10.07 4.06 14.74
C PHE A 339 -9.22 4.82 15.77
N GLN A 340 -7.88 4.82 15.64
CA GLN A 340 -7.02 5.64 16.50
C GLN A 340 -7.14 7.12 16.17
N GLN A 341 -7.13 7.48 14.87
CA GLN A 341 -7.28 8.86 14.40
C GLN A 341 -8.64 9.44 14.80
N ASN A 342 -9.70 8.63 14.74
CA ASN A 342 -11.06 9.05 15.06
C ASN A 342 -11.46 8.81 16.53
N LYS A 343 -10.51 8.46 17.42
CA LYS A 343 -10.79 8.18 18.85
C LYS A 343 -11.15 9.42 19.66
N ALA A 344 -10.78 10.61 19.18
CA ALA A 344 -11.02 11.90 19.84
C ALA A 344 -12.38 12.52 19.45
N LEU A 345 -12.98 12.05 18.36
CA LEU A 345 -14.35 12.39 17.96
C LEU A 345 -15.34 11.73 18.88
#